data_AF-A0A9D6LWK2-F1
#
_entry.id   AF-A0A9D6LWK2-F1
#
_cell.length_a   1.000
_cell.length_b   1.000
_cell.length_c   1.000
_cell.angle_alpha   90.00
_cell.angle_beta   90.00
_cell.angle_gamma   90.00
#
_symmetry.space_group_name_H-M   'P 1'
#
loop_
_entity.id
_entity.type
_entity.pdbx_description
1 polymer ?
#
loop_
_entity_poly.entity_id
_entity_poly.type
_entity_poly.pdbx_seq_one_letter_code
_entity_poly.pdbx_strand_id
1 'polypeptide(L)'
;MRYYLRTLGCAKNTADSDGIGSLLQNAGLRATENPREADVMIVNTCGFLQAARAESLAAMRELGDQKRDGQLLIGAGCLISRYGAQVQSEVPQVDGVIDAGKWLALPRFIDYLKSNGNATQSNWLNDAYVGLPRDQVAARSVVAQLPRVAQGPSA
;
A
#
# COMPACT_ATOMS: atom_id res chain seq x y z
N MET A 1 -6.59 12.58 5.93
CA MET A 1 -5.71 11.99 4.91
C MET A 1 -6.57 11.37 3.82
N ARG A 2 -6.23 11.54 2.55
CA ARG A 2 -6.96 11.02 1.39
C ARG A 2 -6.14 9.95 0.69
N TYR A 3 -6.80 8.94 0.12
CA TYR A 3 -6.15 7.93 -0.70
C TYR A 3 -6.78 7.82 -2.09
N TYR A 4 -5.95 7.60 -3.09
CA TYR A 4 -6.34 7.22 -4.44
C TYR A 4 -5.97 5.75 -4.66
N LEU A 5 -6.91 4.95 -5.17
CA LEU A 5 -6.69 3.53 -5.43
C LEU A 5 -6.94 3.23 -6.90
N ARG A 6 -5.88 2.87 -7.63
CA ARG A 6 -5.94 2.39 -9.00
C ARG A 6 -5.93 0.87 -9.00
N THR A 7 -6.98 0.25 -9.51
CA THR A 7 -7.07 -1.21 -9.67
C THR A 7 -6.74 -1.59 -11.10
N LEU A 8 -5.77 -2.50 -11.28
CA LEU A 8 -5.34 -3.03 -12.56
C LEU A 8 -5.34 -4.56 -12.51
N GLY A 9 -5.92 -5.20 -13.52
CA GLY A 9 -5.93 -6.65 -13.63
C GLY A 9 -7.31 -7.26 -13.77
N CYS A 10 -7.57 -8.31 -12.99
CA CYS A 10 -8.77 -9.14 -13.11
C CYS A 10 -9.71 -8.94 -11.91
N ALA A 11 -10.83 -9.68 -11.90
CA ALA A 11 -11.85 -9.63 -10.85
C ALA A 11 -11.28 -9.82 -9.43
N LYS A 12 -10.18 -10.57 -9.27
CA LYS A 12 -9.49 -10.70 -7.98
C LYS A 12 -8.93 -9.36 -7.49
N ASN A 13 -8.32 -8.56 -8.37
CA ASN A 13 -7.79 -7.26 -7.99
C ASN A 13 -8.91 -6.29 -7.59
N THR A 14 -10.09 -6.37 -8.23
CA THR A 14 -11.27 -5.62 -7.80
C THR A 14 -11.69 -6.00 -6.38
N ALA A 15 -11.85 -7.30 -6.10
CA ALA A 15 -12.21 -7.78 -4.76
C ALA A 15 -11.16 -7.41 -3.69
N ASP A 16 -9.87 -7.53 -4.02
CA ASP A 16 -8.78 -7.11 -3.13
C ASP A 16 -8.81 -5.59 -2.91
N SER A 17 -9.14 -4.80 -3.93
CA SER A 17 -9.28 -3.34 -3.84
C SER A 17 -10.47 -2.90 -2.99
N ASP A 18 -11.60 -3.61 -3.01
CA ASP A 18 -12.73 -3.35 -2.11
C ASP A 18 -12.33 -3.57 -0.65
N GLY A 19 -11.56 -4.64 -0.40
CA GLY A 19 -10.97 -4.93 0.90
C GLY A 19 -9.99 -3.84 1.36
N ILE A 20 -9.07 -3.43 0.49
CA ILE A 20 -8.13 -2.33 0.75
C ILE A 20 -8.89 -1.04 1.05
N GLY A 21 -9.89 -0.70 0.25
CA GLY A 21 -10.66 0.52 0.41
C GLY A 21 -11.40 0.56 1.76
N SER A 22 -12.05 -0.55 2.11
CA SER A 22 -12.72 -0.71 3.42
C SER A 22 -11.74 -0.59 4.58
N LEU A 23 -10.57 -1.23 4.47
CA LEU A 23 -9.52 -1.19 5.50
C LEU A 23 -9.01 0.24 5.74
N LEU A 24 -8.72 0.98 4.67
CA LEU A 24 -8.21 2.35 4.76
C LEU A 24 -9.27 3.32 5.29
N GLN A 25 -10.54 3.13 4.92
CA GLN A 25 -11.64 3.92 5.46
C GLN A 25 -11.83 3.70 6.96
N ASN A 26 -11.74 2.44 7.42
CA ASN A 26 -11.78 2.11 8.84
C ASN A 26 -10.59 2.69 9.61
N ALA A 27 -9.43 2.84 8.95
CA ALA A 27 -8.27 3.55 9.49
C ALA A 27 -8.38 5.10 9.43
N GLY A 28 -9.52 5.64 8.96
CA GLY A 28 -9.80 7.09 8.94
C GLY A 28 -9.34 7.83 7.70
N LEU A 29 -8.87 7.13 6.66
CA LEU A 29 -8.55 7.75 5.37
C LEU A 29 -9.82 7.90 4.52
N ARG A 30 -9.85 8.91 3.66
CA ARG A 30 -10.98 9.15 2.73
C ARG A 30 -10.57 8.83 1.30
N ALA A 31 -11.41 8.11 0.57
CA ALA A 31 -11.18 7.86 -0.85
C ALA A 31 -11.26 9.18 -1.64
N THR A 32 -10.49 9.26 -2.71
CA THR A 32 -10.57 10.33 -3.72
C THR A 32 -10.37 9.74 -5.10
N GLU A 33 -11.09 10.25 -6.10
CA GLU A 33 -10.89 9.85 -7.51
C GLU A 33 -9.82 10.70 -8.20
N ASN A 34 -9.42 11.82 -7.58
CA ASN A 34 -8.36 12.68 -8.08
C ASN A 34 -7.03 12.30 -7.41
N PRO A 35 -6.04 11.73 -8.13
CA PRO A 35 -4.73 11.42 -7.57
C PRO A 35 -3.99 12.67 -7.09
N ARG A 36 -4.32 13.85 -7.63
CA ARG A 36 -3.75 15.13 -7.17
C ARG A 36 -4.27 15.60 -5.82
N GLU A 37 -5.32 15.00 -5.29
CA GLU A 37 -5.84 15.29 -3.95
C GLU A 37 -5.43 14.23 -2.92
N ALA A 38 -4.82 13.13 -3.36
CA ALA A 38 -4.44 12.04 -2.48
C ALA A 38 -3.20 12.41 -1.66
N ASP A 39 -3.13 11.95 -0.41
CA ASP A 39 -1.88 11.88 0.33
C ASP A 39 -1.15 10.55 0.04
N VAL A 40 -1.92 9.52 -0.32
CA VAL A 40 -1.42 8.18 -0.65
C VAL A 40 -2.08 7.68 -1.93
N MET A 41 -1.27 7.32 -2.91
CA MET A 41 -1.70 6.68 -4.16
C MET A 41 -1.30 5.21 -4.10
N ILE A 42 -2.24 4.31 -4.38
CA ILE A 42 -2.01 2.87 -4.37
C ILE A 42 -2.36 2.33 -5.76
N VAL A 43 -1.46 1.57 -6.36
CA VAL A 43 -1.73 0.82 -7.59
C VAL A 43 -1.81 -0.66 -7.25
N ASN A 44 -3.01 -1.24 -7.22
CA ASN A 44 -3.21 -2.67 -7.03
C ASN A 44 -3.09 -3.38 -8.39
N THR A 45 -2.08 -4.23 -8.52
CA THR A 45 -1.59 -4.75 -9.80
C THR A 45 -1.80 -6.26 -9.93
N CYS A 46 -1.95 -6.71 -11.18
CA CYS A 46 -1.93 -8.13 -11.52
C CYS A 46 -0.53 -8.57 -11.98
N GLY A 47 -0.09 -9.73 -11.48
CA GLY A 47 1.19 -10.34 -11.86
C GLY A 47 1.06 -11.59 -12.73
N PHE A 48 -0.17 -11.94 -13.14
CA PHE A 48 -0.45 -13.15 -13.92
C PHE A 48 -0.41 -12.91 -15.43
N LEU A 49 -0.85 -11.75 -15.90
CA LEU A 49 -0.83 -11.40 -17.32
C LEU A 49 0.42 -10.59 -17.63
N GLN A 50 1.22 -11.02 -18.62
CA GLN A 50 2.44 -10.30 -19.01
C GLN A 50 2.13 -8.87 -19.48
N ALA A 51 1.02 -8.67 -20.21
CA ALA A 51 0.56 -7.34 -20.61
C ALA A 51 0.22 -6.44 -19.40
N ALA A 52 -0.32 -7.03 -18.32
CA ALA A 52 -0.66 -6.29 -17.10
C ALA A 52 0.57 -5.75 -16.37
N ARG A 53 1.76 -6.34 -16.57
CA ARG A 53 3.01 -5.79 -16.02
C ARG A 53 3.35 -4.45 -16.65
N ALA A 54 3.36 -4.36 -17.99
CA ALA A 54 3.70 -3.12 -18.69
C ALA A 54 2.70 -2.01 -18.33
N GLU A 55 1.40 -2.34 -18.31
CA GLU A 55 0.33 -1.43 -17.87
C GLU A 55 0.55 -0.95 -16.43
N SER A 56 0.87 -1.87 -15.51
CA SER A 56 1.11 -1.54 -14.09
C SER A 56 2.31 -0.60 -13.92
N LEU A 57 3.41 -0.86 -14.62
CA LEU A 57 4.59 -0.01 -14.61
C LEU A 57 4.28 1.36 -15.21
N ALA A 58 3.56 1.42 -16.32
CA ALA A 58 3.15 2.67 -16.95
C ALA A 58 2.26 3.51 -16.02
N ALA A 59 1.27 2.90 -15.37
CA ALA A 59 0.40 3.60 -14.42
C ALA A 59 1.17 4.13 -13.20
N MET A 60 2.11 3.35 -12.66
CA MET A 60 2.98 3.81 -11.57
C MET A 60 3.89 4.98 -12.01
N ARG A 61 4.43 4.93 -13.23
CA ARG A 61 5.21 6.06 -13.79
C ARG A 61 4.34 7.31 -13.95
N GLU A 62 3.16 7.18 -14.55
CA GLU A 62 2.23 8.29 -14.76
C GLU A 62 1.87 8.99 -13.44
N LEU A 63 1.56 8.22 -12.40
CA LEU A 63 1.28 8.77 -11.07
C LEU A 63 2.55 9.34 -10.41
N GLY A 64 3.69 8.69 -10.60
CA GLY A 64 4.99 9.14 -10.11
C GLY A 64 5.42 10.49 -10.69
N ASP A 65 5.18 10.71 -11.99
CA ASP A 65 5.53 11.95 -12.70
C ASP A 65 4.64 13.14 -12.28
N GLN A 66 3.45 12.86 -11.74
CA GLN A 66 2.52 13.88 -11.23
C GLN A 66 2.55 14.00 -9.69
N LYS A 67 3.40 13.22 -9.03
CA LYS A 67 3.52 13.14 -7.58
C LYS A 67 4.07 14.46 -7.02
N ARG A 68 3.37 15.01 -6.03
CA ARG A 68 3.80 16.17 -5.26
C ARG A 68 4.60 15.73 -4.04
N ASP A 69 5.38 16.66 -3.49
CA ASP A 69 6.08 16.45 -2.23
C ASP A 69 5.11 16.04 -1.11
N GLY A 70 5.52 15.05 -0.32
CA GLY A 70 4.73 14.49 0.77
C GLY A 70 3.63 13.51 0.35
N GLN A 71 3.39 13.30 -0.95
CA GLN A 71 2.57 12.17 -1.40
C GLN A 71 3.36 10.86 -1.33
N LEU A 72 2.66 9.75 -1.06
CA LEU A 72 3.19 8.41 -1.20
C LEU A 72 2.59 7.71 -2.43
N LEU A 73 3.39 6.91 -3.11
CA LEU A 73 3.02 6.01 -4.20
C LEU A 73 3.41 4.58 -3.82
N ILE A 74 2.40 3.72 -3.68
CA ILE A 74 2.54 2.34 -3.24
C ILE A 74 2.11 1.39 -4.35
N GLY A 75 2.99 0.49 -4.76
CA GLY A 75 2.63 -0.66 -5.58
C GLY A 75 2.08 -1.79 -4.70
N ALA A 76 0.93 -2.34 -5.05
CA ALA A 76 0.30 -3.46 -4.33
C ALA A 76 -0.05 -4.62 -5.26
N GLY A 77 -0.21 -5.82 -4.72
CA GLY A 77 -0.84 -6.94 -5.42
C GLY A 77 0.13 -7.95 -6.03
N CYS A 78 -0.37 -8.74 -6.98
CA CYS A 78 0.31 -9.95 -7.45
C CYS A 78 1.57 -9.68 -8.26
N LEU A 79 1.70 -8.52 -8.92
CA LEU A 79 2.93 -8.16 -9.61
C LEU A 79 4.05 -7.97 -8.60
N ILE A 80 3.77 -7.30 -7.48
CA ILE A 80 4.72 -7.05 -6.41
C ILE A 80 5.22 -8.35 -5.79
N SER A 81 4.31 -9.32 -5.59
CA SER A 81 4.68 -10.64 -5.08
C SER A 81 5.76 -11.35 -5.91
N ARG A 82 5.88 -11.04 -7.21
CA ARG A 82 6.82 -11.70 -8.13
C ARG A 82 8.01 -10.81 -8.51
N TYR A 83 7.77 -9.52 -8.69
CA TYR A 83 8.71 -8.58 -9.31
C TYR A 83 8.91 -7.30 -8.49
N GLY A 84 8.60 -7.29 -7.19
CA GLY A 84 8.65 -6.08 -6.38
C GLY A 84 10.00 -5.35 -6.41
N ALA A 85 11.13 -6.06 -6.39
CA ALA A 85 12.47 -5.47 -6.45
C ALA A 85 12.69 -4.76 -7.79
N GLN A 86 12.25 -5.42 -8.87
CA GLN A 86 12.36 -4.91 -10.22
C GLN A 86 11.43 -3.71 -10.44
N VAL A 87 10.22 -3.72 -9.86
CA VAL A 87 9.29 -2.58 -9.93
C VAL A 87 9.92 -1.33 -9.31
N GLN A 88 10.54 -1.43 -8.14
CA GLN A 88 11.21 -0.28 -7.50
C GLN A 88 12.42 0.22 -8.30
N SER A 89 13.18 -0.70 -8.90
CA SER A 89 14.31 -0.34 -9.78
C SER A 89 13.82 0.36 -11.06
N GLU A 90 12.74 -0.12 -11.67
CA GLU A 90 12.20 0.43 -12.90
C GLU A 90 11.43 1.73 -12.67
N VAL A 91 10.74 1.88 -11.54
CA VAL A 91 9.94 3.06 -11.17
C VAL A 91 10.39 3.60 -9.80
N PRO A 92 11.51 4.36 -9.75
CA PRO A 92 12.07 4.88 -8.51
C PRO A 92 11.14 5.82 -7.72
N GLN A 93 10.09 6.34 -8.35
CA GLN A 93 9.07 7.18 -7.72
C GLN A 93 8.16 6.40 -6.75
N VAL A 94 8.16 5.06 -6.81
CA VAL A 94 7.41 4.19 -5.90
C VAL A 94 8.10 4.15 -4.54
N ASP A 95 7.44 4.70 -3.50
CA ASP A 95 8.00 4.76 -2.15
C ASP A 95 7.97 3.42 -1.43
N GLY A 96 7.05 2.53 -1.83
CA GLY A 96 6.85 1.27 -1.16
C GLY A 96 6.12 0.23 -2.01
N VAL A 97 6.38 -1.04 -1.73
CA VAL A 97 5.71 -2.16 -2.40
C VAL A 97 5.17 -3.16 -1.39
N ILE A 98 3.93 -3.61 -1.58
CA ILE A 98 3.25 -4.59 -0.73
C ILE A 98 2.70 -5.76 -1.55
N ASP A 99 2.98 -6.98 -1.11
CA ASP A 99 2.51 -8.17 -1.83
C ASP A 99 1.00 -8.39 -1.65
N ALA A 100 0.41 -9.20 -2.54
CA ALA A 100 -1.02 -9.51 -2.51
C ALA A 100 -1.49 -10.22 -1.22
N GLY A 101 -0.59 -10.81 -0.44
CA GLY A 101 -0.94 -11.52 0.80
C GLY A 101 -0.96 -10.62 2.03
N LYS A 102 -0.44 -9.38 1.91
CA LYS A 102 -0.15 -8.52 3.06
C LYS A 102 -0.79 -7.14 2.98
N TRP A 103 -1.70 -6.90 2.03
CA TRP A 103 -2.43 -5.62 1.95
C TRP A 103 -3.21 -5.29 3.23
N LEU A 104 -3.47 -6.27 4.10
CA LEU A 104 -4.00 -6.05 5.46
C LEU A 104 -3.08 -5.19 6.36
N ALA A 105 -1.79 -5.10 6.05
CA ALA A 105 -0.82 -4.26 6.76
C ALA A 105 -0.73 -2.82 6.20
N LEU A 106 -1.53 -2.48 5.18
CA LEU A 106 -1.40 -1.20 4.46
C LEU A 106 -1.49 0.05 5.35
N PRO A 107 -2.41 0.16 6.33
CA PRO A 107 -2.46 1.32 7.21
C PRO A 107 -1.13 1.56 7.95
N ARG A 108 -0.59 0.51 8.57
CA ARG A 108 0.68 0.57 9.30
C ARG A 108 1.86 0.83 8.35
N PHE A 109 1.82 0.26 7.15
CA PHE A 109 2.85 0.49 6.15
C PHE A 109 2.88 1.95 5.67
N ILE A 110 1.72 2.58 5.51
CA ILE A 110 1.60 4.00 5.19
C ILE A 110 2.22 4.85 6.31
N ASP A 111 1.91 4.57 7.57
CA ASP A 111 2.47 5.31 8.72
C ASP A 111 4.00 5.15 8.80
N TYR A 112 4.51 3.95 8.52
CA TYR A 112 5.94 3.68 8.46
C TYR A 112 6.62 4.51 7.37
N LEU A 113 6.09 4.52 6.14
CA LEU A 113 6.65 5.25 5.01
C LEU A 113 6.66 6.77 5.27
N LYS A 114 5.60 7.30 5.89
CA LYS A 114 5.54 8.72 6.29
C LYS A 114 6.60 9.10 7.32
N SER A 115 6.98 8.17 8.20
CA SER A 115 7.90 8.43 9.31
C SER A 115 9.37 8.19 8.95
N ASN A 116 9.65 7.29 7.99
CA ASN A 116 11.01 6.82 7.69
C ASN A 116 11.48 7.06 6.25
N GLY A 117 10.60 7.49 5.34
CA GLY A 117 10.91 7.62 3.92
C GLY A 117 10.89 6.29 3.16
N ASN A 118 11.41 6.29 1.92
CA ASN A 118 11.31 5.17 0.97
C ASN A 118 11.74 3.82 1.55
N ALA A 119 10.85 2.84 1.51
CA ALA A 119 11.13 1.46 1.90
C ALA A 119 11.69 0.68 0.70
N THR A 120 13.01 0.73 0.51
CA THR A 120 13.73 -0.28 -0.29
C THR A 120 13.50 -1.66 0.34
N GLN A 121 13.44 -2.73 -0.47
CA GLN A 121 13.15 -4.12 -0.06
C GLN A 121 14.12 -4.75 0.99
N SER A 122 14.29 -4.14 2.14
CA SER A 122 15.08 -4.63 3.26
C SER A 122 14.32 -4.30 4.55
N ASN A 123 13.92 -5.36 5.24
CA ASN A 123 13.34 -5.39 6.59
C ASN A 123 12.05 -4.65 6.93
N TRP A 124 11.40 -3.81 6.10
CA TRP A 124 10.14 -3.17 6.54
C TRP A 124 9.06 -4.19 6.96
N LEU A 125 9.01 -5.35 6.30
CA LEU A 125 8.11 -6.45 6.64
C LEU A 125 8.47 -7.11 7.98
N ASN A 126 9.74 -7.14 8.35
CA ASN A 126 10.13 -7.53 9.69
C ASN A 126 9.83 -6.39 10.66
N ASP A 127 10.19 -5.14 10.39
CA ASP A 127 9.98 -4.00 11.29
C ASP A 127 8.49 -3.67 11.54
N ALA A 128 7.63 -3.92 10.55
CA ALA A 128 6.18 -3.78 10.69
C ALA A 128 5.52 -4.94 11.45
N TYR A 129 6.18 -6.10 11.55
CA TYR A 129 5.68 -7.30 12.25
C TYR A 129 6.45 -7.64 13.54
N VAL A 130 7.66 -7.11 13.73
CA VAL A 130 8.48 -7.22 14.94
C VAL A 130 7.77 -6.42 16.03
N GLY A 131 7.32 -7.13 17.07
CA GLY A 131 6.46 -6.59 18.13
C GLY A 131 5.00 -7.02 18.03
N LEU A 132 4.59 -7.77 17.00
CA LEU A 132 3.30 -8.46 17.02
C LEU A 132 3.40 -9.76 17.85
N PRO A 133 2.43 -10.05 18.74
CA PRO A 133 2.34 -11.34 19.42
C PRO A 133 2.42 -12.51 18.42
N ARG A 134 3.31 -13.47 18.71
CA ARG A 134 3.66 -14.59 17.82
C ARG A 134 2.49 -15.54 17.50
N ASP A 135 1.36 -15.40 18.17
CA ASP A 135 0.14 -16.18 18.01
C ASP A 135 -0.79 -15.68 16.88
N GLN A 136 -0.53 -14.52 16.27
CA GLN A 136 -1.42 -13.92 15.26
C GLN A 136 -1.07 -14.20 13.78
N VAL A 137 -0.19 -15.18 13.50
CA VAL A 137 0.20 -15.56 12.13
C VAL A 137 -0.99 -16.09 11.29
N ALA A 138 -2.14 -16.36 11.92
CA ALA A 138 -3.37 -16.74 11.25
C ALA A 138 -4.42 -15.62 11.26
N ALA A 139 -4.28 -14.63 10.36
CA ALA A 139 -5.38 -14.05 9.56
C ALA A 139 -6.74 -13.65 10.20
N ARG A 140 -6.90 -13.49 11.53
CA ARG A 140 -8.23 -13.21 12.14
C ARG A 140 -8.34 -11.96 13.04
N SER A 141 -7.30 -11.16 13.21
CA SER A 141 -7.35 -9.99 14.13
C SER A 141 -7.54 -8.62 13.45
N VAL A 142 -7.28 -8.53 12.13
CA VAL A 142 -6.96 -7.25 11.45
C VAL A 142 -8.01 -6.14 11.58
N VAL A 143 -9.27 -6.46 11.89
CA VAL A 143 -10.37 -5.49 11.98
C VAL A 143 -10.97 -5.38 13.40
N ALA A 144 -10.69 -6.32 14.31
CA ALA A 144 -11.45 -6.47 15.56
C ALA A 144 -10.84 -5.76 16.79
N GLN A 145 -9.62 -5.20 16.69
CA GLN A 145 -8.86 -4.71 17.85
C GLN A 145 -8.34 -3.27 17.73
N LEU A 146 -8.78 -2.48 16.75
CA LEU A 146 -8.40 -1.05 16.67
C LEU A 146 -8.95 -0.28 17.88
N PRO A 147 -8.13 0.19 18.84
CA PRO A 147 -8.58 1.14 19.84
C PRO A 147 -8.65 2.52 19.17
N ARG A 148 -9.76 3.24 19.36
CA ARG A 148 -9.88 4.62 18.88
C ARG A 148 -8.90 5.50 19.65
N VAL A 149 -8.28 6.42 18.92
CA VAL A 149 -7.31 7.41 19.42
C VAL A 149 -7.84 8.15 20.65
N ALA A 150 -6.99 8.27 21.68
CA ALA A 150 -6.98 9.44 22.55
C ALA A 150 -5.54 9.96 22.61
N GLN A 151 -5.33 11.18 22.11
CA GLN A 151 -4.06 11.89 22.21
C GLN A 151 -3.84 12.34 23.66
N GLY A 152 -2.60 12.24 24.15
CA GLY A 152 -2.16 12.82 25.43
C GLY A 152 -0.67 13.16 25.37
N PRO A 153 -0.22 14.28 25.96
CA PRO A 153 1.03 14.93 25.56
C PRO A 153 2.25 14.21 26.15
N SER A 154 3.29 14.07 25.32
CA SER A 154 4.61 13.60 25.74
C SER A 154 5.29 14.62 26.65
N ALA A 155 5.67 14.17 27.85
CA ALA A 155 6.72 14.77 28.67
C ALA A 155 7.97 13.89 28.57
#